data_AF-A0A933FHY1-F1
#
_entry.id   AF-A0A933FHY1-F1
#
_cell.length_a   1.000
_cell.length_b   1.000
_cell.length_c   1.000
_cell.angle_alpha   90.00
_cell.angle_beta   90.00
_cell.angle_gamma   90.00
#
_symmetry.space_group_name_H-M   'P 1'
#
loop_
_entity.id
_entity.type
_entity.pdbx_description
1 polymer ?
#
loop_
_entity_poly.entity_id
_entity_poly.type
_entity_poly.pdbx_seq_one_letter_code
_entity_poly.pdbx_strand_id
1 'polypeptide(L)'
;HIFYGKKHLPESSVVFYPGALYRGWATVNMSPDFVRKNPDTVRKALRALLKAEEFVRAHREESIQLVARRLKLEPAVLDGLWAEHVFEVKLDRRLLRSFEEIGKWAMERAKKEGPPPDFRKYVHAGALARERPSAVRLSR
;
A
#
# COMPACT_ATOMS: atom_id res chain seq x y z
N HIS A 1 -8.89 17.25 0.87
CA HIS A 1 -7.85 16.73 -0.05
C HIS A 1 -7.37 17.85 -0.96
N ILE A 2 -6.11 17.84 -1.41
CA ILE A 2 -5.50 18.89 -2.28
C ILE A 2 -6.40 19.24 -3.47
N PHE A 3 -6.99 18.23 -4.12
CA PHE A 3 -7.96 18.40 -5.20
C PHE A 3 -9.10 19.38 -4.87
N TYR A 4 -9.78 19.21 -3.74
CA TYR A 4 -10.90 20.07 -3.35
C TYR A 4 -10.44 21.49 -3.00
N GLY A 5 -9.26 21.63 -2.39
CA GLY A 5 -8.67 22.95 -2.12
C GLY A 5 -8.45 23.73 -3.42
N LYS A 6 -7.85 23.08 -4.43
CA LYS A 6 -7.63 23.67 -5.75
C LYS A 6 -8.95 23.94 -6.51
N LYS A 7 -9.92 23.02 -6.41
CA LYS A 7 -11.24 23.14 -7.07
C LYS A 7 -12.01 24.35 -6.57
N HIS A 8 -11.95 24.66 -5.28
CA HIS A 8 -12.75 25.73 -4.68
C HIS A 8 -11.99 27.06 -4.52
N LEU A 9 -10.65 27.06 -4.51
CA LEU A 9 -9.81 28.25 -4.34
C LEU A 9 -8.65 28.30 -5.36
N PRO A 10 -8.94 28.35 -6.68
CA PRO A 10 -7.91 28.22 -7.72
C PRO A 10 -6.87 29.35 -7.71
N GLU A 11 -7.26 30.58 -7.35
CA GLU A 11 -6.37 31.76 -7.33
C GLU A 11 -5.68 32.01 -5.98
N SER A 12 -6.02 31.25 -4.94
CA SER A 12 -5.52 31.46 -3.56
C SER A 12 -4.99 30.17 -2.93
N SER A 13 -4.65 29.17 -3.75
CA SER A 13 -4.05 27.92 -3.28
C SER A 13 -2.63 27.72 -3.82
N VAL A 14 -1.72 27.32 -2.94
CA VAL A 14 -0.39 26.84 -3.29
C VAL A 14 -0.31 25.37 -2.89
N VAL A 15 0.03 24.50 -3.84
CA VAL A 15 0.20 23.08 -3.58
C VAL A 15 1.67 22.79 -3.26
N PHE A 16 1.95 22.44 -2.01
CA PHE A 16 3.23 21.86 -1.64
C PHE A 16 3.17 20.35 -1.84
N TYR A 17 3.86 19.86 -2.88
CA TYR A 17 4.08 18.43 -3.02
C TYR A 17 5.30 18.07 -2.18
N PRO A 18 5.17 17.25 -1.13
CA PRO A 18 6.30 16.86 -0.29
C PRO A 18 7.27 15.93 -1.05
N GLY A 19 7.02 15.62 -2.32
CA GLY A 19 7.88 14.74 -3.11
C GLY A 19 7.97 13.35 -2.48
N ALA A 20 9.18 12.82 -2.37
CA ALA A 20 9.42 11.52 -1.76
C ALA A 20 9.46 11.54 -0.21
N LEU A 21 9.12 12.66 0.44
CA LEU A 21 9.22 12.78 1.91
C LEU A 21 8.30 11.82 2.66
N TYR A 22 7.18 11.40 2.05
CA TYR A 22 6.26 10.45 2.69
C TYR A 22 5.69 9.46 1.69
N ARG A 23 5.75 8.17 2.04
CA ARG A 23 5.08 7.08 1.33
C ARG A 23 4.26 6.28 2.32
N GLY A 24 2.94 6.31 2.15
CA GLY A 24 2.04 5.40 2.84
C GLY A 24 2.12 4.00 2.25
N TRP A 25 2.00 2.98 3.10
CA TRP A 25 1.89 1.58 2.69
C TRP A 25 0.50 1.06 3.03
N ALA A 26 -0.17 0.45 2.06
CA ALA A 26 -1.34 -0.37 2.32
C ALA A 26 -0.88 -1.81 2.54
N THR A 27 -1.10 -2.36 3.74
CA THR A 27 -0.71 -3.73 4.07
C THR A 27 -1.92 -4.66 4.15
N VAL A 28 -1.73 -5.89 3.66
CA VAL A 28 -2.68 -6.99 3.82
C VAL A 28 -2.22 -7.82 5.01
N ASN A 29 -3.07 -7.90 6.03
CA ASN A 29 -2.76 -8.60 7.28
C ASN A 29 -3.69 -9.80 7.44
N MET A 30 -3.13 -10.93 7.84
CA MET A 30 -3.85 -12.18 8.08
C MET A 30 -3.32 -12.81 9.36
N SER A 31 -4.17 -13.52 10.11
CA SER A 31 -3.69 -14.23 11.30
C SER A 31 -2.76 -15.40 10.91
N PRO A 32 -1.70 -15.69 11.69
CA PRO A 32 -0.80 -16.80 11.40
C PRO A 32 -1.54 -18.14 11.30
N ASP A 33 -2.52 -18.36 12.17
CA ASP A 33 -3.34 -19.57 12.17
C ASP A 33 -4.19 -19.70 10.91
N PHE A 34 -4.77 -18.61 10.41
CA PHE A 34 -5.52 -18.65 9.16
C PHE A 34 -4.60 -19.00 7.99
N VAL A 35 -3.41 -18.39 7.93
CA VAL A 35 -2.43 -18.64 6.87
C VAL A 35 -1.98 -20.10 6.87
N ARG A 36 -1.70 -20.67 8.05
CA ARG A 36 -1.30 -22.06 8.21
C ARG A 36 -2.41 -23.05 7.83
N LYS A 37 -3.65 -22.77 8.24
CA LYS A 37 -4.80 -23.66 7.99
C LYS A 37 -5.35 -23.55 6.57
N ASN A 38 -5.14 -22.41 5.88
CA ASN A 38 -5.77 -22.12 4.58
C ASN A 38 -4.76 -21.66 3.51
N PRO A 39 -3.65 -22.40 3.24
CA PRO A 39 -2.59 -21.94 2.34
C PRO A 39 -3.09 -21.72 0.90
N ASP A 40 -4.06 -22.51 0.43
CA ASP A 40 -4.66 -22.34 -0.89
C ASP A 40 -5.50 -21.07 -1.00
N THR A 41 -6.28 -20.75 0.05
CA THR A 41 -7.09 -19.54 0.09
C THR A 41 -6.22 -18.29 0.11
N VAL A 42 -5.15 -18.30 0.92
CA VAL A 42 -4.15 -17.21 0.93
C VAL A 42 -3.54 -17.02 -0.46
N ARG A 43 -3.11 -18.11 -1.11
CA ARG A 43 -2.54 -18.05 -2.46
C ARG A 43 -3.53 -17.45 -3.47
N LYS A 44 -4.78 -17.92 -3.47
CA LYS A 44 -5.85 -17.40 -4.37
C LYS A 44 -6.13 -15.92 -4.12
N ALA A 45 -6.16 -15.49 -2.85
CA ALA A 45 -6.35 -14.08 -2.50
C ALA A 45 -5.21 -13.19 -3.02
N LEU A 46 -3.95 -13.61 -2.83
CA LEU A 46 -2.80 -12.87 -3.37
C LEU A 46 -2.80 -12.84 -4.90
N ARG A 47 -3.13 -13.96 -5.57
CA ARG A 47 -3.32 -14.00 -7.02
C ARG A 47 -4.38 -13.02 -7.50
N ALA A 48 -5.49 -12.87 -6.77
CA ALA A 48 -6.53 -11.91 -7.11
C ALA A 48 -6.02 -10.46 -7.02
N LEU A 49 -5.21 -10.12 -6.01
CA LEU A 49 -4.58 -8.81 -5.91
C LEU A 49 -3.60 -8.53 -7.05
N LEU A 50 -2.83 -9.54 -7.45
CA LEU A 50 -1.92 -9.44 -8.61
C LEU A 50 -2.69 -9.16 -9.91
N LYS A 51 -3.80 -9.86 -10.14
CA LYS A 51 -4.69 -9.60 -11.28
C LYS A 51 -5.32 -8.21 -11.21
N ALA A 52 -5.69 -7.75 -10.02
CA ALA A 52 -6.23 -6.40 -9.84
C ALA A 52 -5.19 -5.32 -10.15
N GLU A 53 -3.91 -5.53 -9.79
CA GLU A 53 -2.81 -4.65 -10.18
C GLU A 53 -2.68 -4.56 -11.71
N GLU A 54 -2.66 -5.70 -12.39
CA GLU A 54 -2.58 -5.76 -13.86
C GLU A 54 -3.78 -5.05 -14.50
N PHE A 55 -4.98 -5.32 -13.99
CA PHE A 55 -6.21 -4.69 -14.45
C PHE A 55 -6.16 -3.17 -14.30
N VAL A 56 -5.77 -2.66 -13.13
CA VAL A 56 -5.66 -1.22 -12.85
C VAL A 56 -4.67 -0.54 -13.80
N ARG A 57 -3.58 -1.23 -14.15
CA ARG A 57 -2.57 -0.73 -15.08
C ARG A 57 -3.07 -0.71 -16.53
N ALA A 58 -3.80 -1.74 -16.94
CA ALA A 58 -4.30 -1.89 -18.31
C ALA A 58 -5.59 -1.09 -18.59
N HIS A 59 -6.41 -0.86 -17.56
CA HIS A 59 -7.76 -0.30 -17.67
C HIS A 59 -7.97 0.84 -16.68
N ARG A 60 -7.19 1.92 -16.86
CA ARG A 60 -7.16 3.06 -15.94
C ARG A 60 -8.53 3.71 -15.75
N GLU A 61 -9.20 4.07 -16.84
CA GLU A 61 -10.48 4.79 -16.81
C GLU A 61 -11.58 3.92 -16.20
N GLU A 62 -11.65 2.65 -16.59
CA GLU A 62 -12.59 1.68 -16.03
C GLU A 62 -12.37 1.49 -14.52
N SER A 63 -11.11 1.42 -14.10
CA SER A 63 -10.73 1.30 -12.69
C SER A 63 -11.15 2.53 -11.89
N ILE A 64 -10.96 3.75 -12.42
CA ILE A 64 -11.49 4.97 -11.80
C ILE A 64 -13.00 4.85 -11.62
N GLN A 65 -13.73 4.45 -12.66
CA GLN A 65 -15.19 4.38 -12.60
C GLN A 65 -15.67 3.35 -11.56
N LEU A 66 -15.01 2.20 -11.48
CA LEU A 66 -15.31 1.17 -10.47
C LEU A 66 -15.10 1.70 -9.05
N VAL A 67 -13.95 2.32 -8.79
CA VAL A 67 -13.62 2.87 -7.47
C VAL A 67 -14.52 4.06 -7.13
N ALA A 68 -14.81 4.94 -8.10
CA ALA A 68 -15.71 6.09 -7.95
C ALA A 68 -17.10 5.65 -7.48
N ARG A 69 -17.69 4.65 -8.15
CA ARG A 69 -18.98 4.08 -7.74
C ARG A 69 -18.92 3.47 -6.34
N ARG A 70 -17.84 2.73 -6.04
CA ARG A 70 -17.69 2.04 -4.74
C ARG A 70 -17.52 3.00 -3.57
N LEU A 71 -16.81 4.11 -3.79
CA LEU A 71 -16.53 5.13 -2.78
C LEU A 71 -17.54 6.28 -2.80
N LYS A 72 -18.48 6.30 -3.76
CA LYS A 72 -19.43 7.39 -4.00
C LYS A 72 -18.74 8.73 -4.20
N LEU A 73 -17.69 8.74 -5.02
CA LEU A 73 -16.92 9.94 -5.39
C LEU A 73 -17.15 10.29 -6.86
N GLU A 74 -17.01 11.57 -7.21
CA GLU A 74 -16.94 11.99 -8.62
C GLU A 74 -15.69 11.39 -9.28
N PRO A 75 -15.78 10.80 -10.48
CA PRO A 75 -14.62 10.26 -11.20
C PRO A 75 -13.47 11.26 -11.35
N ALA A 76 -13.79 12.54 -11.55
CA ALA A 76 -12.82 13.63 -11.66
C ALA A 76 -11.95 13.81 -10.39
N VAL A 77 -12.50 13.50 -9.20
CA VAL A 77 -11.74 13.53 -7.95
C VAL A 77 -10.67 12.44 -7.99
N LEU A 78 -11.07 11.21 -8.31
CA LEU A 78 -10.12 10.09 -8.37
C LEU A 78 -9.10 10.25 -9.48
N ASP A 79 -9.50 10.82 -10.61
CA ASP A 79 -8.60 11.11 -11.72
C ASP A 79 -7.45 12.04 -11.28
N GLY A 80 -7.78 13.14 -10.59
CA GLY A 80 -6.79 14.07 -10.06
C GLY A 80 -5.86 13.48 -8.99
N LEU A 81 -6.26 12.41 -8.32
CA LEU A 81 -5.48 11.75 -7.25
C LEU A 81 -4.77 10.47 -7.71
N TRP A 82 -5.07 9.99 -8.91
CA TRP A 82 -4.63 8.66 -9.33
C TRP A 82 -3.11 8.56 -9.44
N ALA A 83 -2.47 9.61 -9.96
CA ALA A 83 -1.02 9.69 -10.10
C ALA A 83 -0.27 9.76 -8.76
N GLU A 84 -0.97 10.09 -7.66
CA GLU A 84 -0.40 10.07 -6.31
C GLU A 84 -0.26 8.63 -5.77
N HIS A 85 -0.92 7.66 -6.40
CA HIS A 85 -0.95 6.26 -5.97
C HIS A 85 -0.06 5.38 -6.85
N VAL A 86 0.65 4.46 -6.19
CA VAL A 86 1.38 3.37 -6.87
C VAL A 86 0.65 2.08 -6.58
N PHE A 87 -0.08 1.56 -7.57
CA PHE A 87 -0.75 0.27 -7.49
C PHE A 87 0.25 -0.83 -7.82
N GLU A 88 0.90 -1.37 -6.78
CA GLU A 88 1.88 -2.45 -6.90
C GLU A 88 1.85 -3.34 -5.66
N VAL A 89 1.56 -4.62 -5.86
CA VAL A 89 1.58 -5.68 -4.85
C VAL A 89 3.00 -6.21 -4.74
N LYS A 90 3.72 -5.78 -3.70
CA LYS A 90 5.10 -6.21 -3.46
C LYS A 90 5.43 -6.30 -1.98
N LEU A 91 6.45 -7.08 -1.71
CA LEU A 91 7.18 -7.11 -0.45
C LEU A 91 8.60 -6.68 -0.75
N ASP A 92 8.93 -5.40 -0.49
CA ASP A 92 10.25 -4.84 -0.76
C ASP A 92 10.95 -4.33 0.52
N ARG A 93 12.23 -4.00 0.38
CA ARG A 93 13.04 -3.45 1.48
C ARG A 93 12.53 -2.11 2.00
N ARG A 94 11.85 -1.31 1.17
CA ARG A 94 11.37 0.01 1.57
C ARG A 94 10.25 -0.16 2.61
N LEU A 95 9.37 -1.14 2.43
CA LEU A 95 8.35 -1.50 3.43
C LEU A 95 8.99 -1.87 4.77
N LEU A 96 9.98 -2.77 4.77
CA LEU A 96 10.66 -3.19 6.00
C LEU A 96 11.33 -2.02 6.72
N ARG A 97 12.07 -1.17 5.98
CA ARG A 97 12.69 0.03 6.56
C ARG A 97 11.67 1.00 7.15
N SER A 98 10.56 1.25 6.45
CA SER A 98 9.50 2.10 6.98
C SER A 98 8.93 1.54 8.30
N PHE A 99 8.75 0.22 8.41
CA PHE A 99 8.29 -0.39 9.66
C PHE A 99 9.33 -0.32 10.78
N GLU A 100 10.61 -0.51 10.48
CA GLU A 100 11.68 -0.31 11.46
C GLU A 100 11.74 1.14 11.97
N GLU A 101 11.64 2.12 11.09
CA GLU A 101 11.59 3.55 11.43
C GLU A 101 10.36 3.90 12.27
N ILE A 102 9.17 3.45 11.85
CA ILE A 102 7.93 3.64 12.60
C ILE A 102 8.00 2.95 13.97
N GLY A 103 8.60 1.75 14.04
CA GLY A 103 8.79 1.00 15.27
C GLY A 103 9.70 1.73 16.25
N LYS A 104 10.83 2.27 15.80
CA LYS A 104 11.74 3.09 16.63
C LYS A 104 11.02 4.33 17.17
N TRP A 105 10.38 5.09 16.28
CA TRP A 105 9.61 6.27 16.67
C TRP A 105 8.51 5.94 17.69
N ALA A 106 7.80 4.81 17.51
CA ALA A 106 6.76 4.39 18.44
C ALA A 106 7.32 4.00 19.82
N MET A 107 8.48 3.33 19.86
CA MET A 107 9.17 2.98 21.11
C MET A 107 9.65 4.24 21.86
N GLU A 108 10.26 5.18 21.15
CA GLU A 108 10.69 6.48 21.69
C GLU A 108 9.50 7.25 22.28
N ARG A 109 8.41 7.36 21.52
CA ARG A 109 7.19 8.05 21.97
C ARG A 109 6.54 7.35 23.17
N ALA A 110 6.62 6.02 23.24
CA ALA A 110 6.13 5.23 24.36
C ALA A 110 7.10 5.18 25.54
N LYS A 111 8.29 5.80 25.45
CA LYS A 111 9.38 5.71 26.43
C LYS A 111 9.73 4.26 26.81
N LYS A 112 9.64 3.35 25.83
CA LYS A 112 9.99 1.94 26.02
C LYS A 112 11.44 1.73 25.66
N GLU A 113 12.16 1.05 26.55
CA GLU A 113 13.54 0.63 26.30
C GLU A 113 13.60 -0.62 25.42
N GLY A 114 14.75 -0.82 24.78
CA GLY A 114 15.02 -1.97 23.92
C GLY A 114 14.73 -1.73 22.44
N PRO A 115 15.13 -2.68 21.58
CA PRO A 115 14.96 -2.55 20.14
C PRO A 115 13.48 -2.66 19.74
N PRO A 116 13.06 -2.06 18.62
CA PRO A 116 11.74 -2.31 18.06
C PRO A 116 11.58 -3.79 17.68
N PRO A 117 10.33 -4.28 17.54
CA PRO A 117 10.08 -5.62 17.05
C PRO A 117 10.79 -5.93 15.74
N ASP A 118 11.27 -7.17 15.60
CA ASP A 118 11.81 -7.65 14.33
C ASP A 118 10.68 -7.88 13.32
N PHE A 119 10.37 -6.86 12.52
CA PHE A 119 9.26 -6.89 11.56
C PHE A 119 9.40 -7.99 10.49
N ARG A 120 10.60 -8.50 10.24
CA ARG A 120 10.83 -9.62 9.30
C ARG A 120 10.08 -10.88 9.74
N LYS A 121 9.85 -11.06 11.04
CA LYS A 121 9.11 -12.21 11.60
C LYS A 121 7.61 -12.18 11.27
N TYR A 122 7.09 -11.02 10.87
CA TYR A 122 5.67 -10.82 10.56
C TYR A 122 5.40 -10.78 9.05
N VAL A 123 6.42 -10.94 8.21
CA VAL A 123 6.28 -10.94 6.75
C VAL A 123 6.19 -12.36 6.23
N HIS A 124 5.02 -12.75 5.73
CA HIS A 124 4.81 -14.04 5.08
C HIS A 124 5.03 -13.93 3.56
N ALA A 125 6.27 -14.13 3.10
CA ALA A 125 6.62 -14.00 1.69
C ALA A 125 6.27 -15.22 0.82
N GLY A 126 6.16 -16.41 1.42
CA GLY A 126 6.13 -17.68 0.67
C GLY A 126 4.98 -17.79 -0.34
N ALA A 127 3.77 -17.35 0.03
CA ALA A 127 2.61 -17.42 -0.85
C ALA A 127 2.73 -16.43 -2.03
N LEU A 128 3.19 -15.20 -1.78
CA LEU A 128 3.41 -14.21 -2.85
C LEU A 128 4.55 -14.64 -3.77
N ALA A 129 5.66 -15.16 -3.22
CA ALA A 129 6.79 -15.64 -4.00
C ALA A 129 6.39 -16.77 -4.96
N ARG A 130 5.47 -17.66 -4.56
CA ARG A 130 4.94 -18.72 -5.43
C ARG A 130 4.10 -18.19 -6.60
N GLU A 131 3.41 -17.07 -6.41
CA GLU A 131 2.56 -16.47 -7.43
C GLU A 131 3.34 -15.52 -8.35
N ARG A 132 4.24 -14.71 -7.78
CA ARG A 132 5.08 -13.76 -8.51
C ARG A 132 6.42 -13.56 -7.77
N PRO A 133 7.46 -14.35 -8.08
CA PRO A 133 8.77 -14.25 -7.41
C PRO A 133 9.36 -12.83 -7.47
N SER A 134 9.18 -12.13 -8.60
CA SER A 134 9.71 -10.77 -8.82
C SER A 134 9.09 -9.69 -7.91
N ALA A 135 7.95 -9.98 -7.26
CA ALA A 135 7.30 -9.10 -6.29
C ALA A 135 7.85 -9.24 -4.87
N VAL A 136 8.79 -10.16 -4.63
CA VAL A 136 9.44 -10.35 -3.34
C VAL A 136 10.91 -9.93 -3.44
N ARG A 137 11.26 -8.81 -2.82
CA ARG A 137 12.59 -8.20 -2.84
C ARG A 137 13.02 -7.82 -1.43
N LEU A 138 13.19 -8.84 -0.58
CA LEU A 138 13.46 -8.71 0.85
C LEU A 138 14.93 -8.94 1.25
N SER A 139 15.85 -9.22 0.31
CA SER A 139 17.26 -9.54 0.61
C SER A 139 18.02 -8.34 1.22
N ARG A 140 19.27 -8.56 1.69
CA ARG A 140 20.13 -7.54 2.35
C ARG A 140 20.72 -6.51 1.42
#